data_AF-A0A9W9Y7F9-F1
#
_entry.id   AF-A0A9W9Y7F9-F1
#
_cell.length_a   1.000
_cell.length_b   1.000
_cell.length_c   1.000
_cell.angle_alpha   90.00
_cell.angle_beta   90.00
_cell.angle_gamma   90.00
#
_symmetry.space_group_name_H-M   'P 1'
#
loop_
_entity.id
_entity.type
_entity.pdbx_description
1 polymer ?
#
loop_
_entity_poly.entity_id
_entity_poly.type
_entity_poly.pdbx_seq_one_letter_code
_entity_poly.pdbx_strand_id
1 'polypeptide(L)'
;MSERKRTSEPAHDDAPNPKYTRLHAVKINLRQMYGKYTPSTKKSLVVDGLKNGKKFEELAAELGVATATAEVYGIDGLAAGQEIDHKMLSKYLQISVESFQLIKTEILSNEDRKLRTIRDNLEGQFSYNQIRFVLACLIQELDL
;
A
#
# COMPACT_ATOMS: atom_id res chain seq x y z
N MET A 1 -20.58 -7.82 65.07
CA MET A 1 -19.28 -8.43 64.71
C MET A 1 -19.51 -9.33 63.51
N SER A 2 -18.63 -9.20 62.51
CA SER A 2 -18.39 -10.14 61.39
C SER A 2 -19.55 -10.40 60.41
N GLU A 3 -19.37 -10.42 59.09
CA GLU A 3 -18.18 -10.29 58.25
C GLU A 3 -18.62 -10.04 56.80
N ARG A 4 -17.74 -9.39 56.05
CA ARG A 4 -17.86 -9.06 54.63
C ARG A 4 -17.79 -10.33 53.78
N LYS A 5 -18.61 -10.45 52.74
CA LYS A 5 -18.19 -11.05 51.46
C LYS A 5 -18.72 -10.22 50.30
N ARG A 6 -17.98 -9.14 50.00
CA ARG A 6 -17.93 -8.56 48.65
C ARG A 6 -16.98 -9.48 47.87
N THR A 7 -17.50 -10.24 46.92
CA THR A 7 -16.68 -10.92 45.92
C THR A 7 -16.12 -9.87 44.98
N SER A 8 -14.80 -9.77 44.98
CA SER A 8 -13.97 -8.98 44.08
C SER A 8 -13.35 -9.89 43.01
N GLU A 9 -13.38 -9.39 41.76
CA GLU A 9 -12.46 -9.64 40.62
C GLU A 9 -12.59 -10.96 39.80
N PRO A 10 -12.08 -11.02 38.53
CA PRO A 10 -11.29 -10.03 37.76
C PRO A 10 -11.92 -9.63 36.39
N ALA A 11 -11.74 -8.39 35.92
CA ALA A 11 -10.68 -7.89 35.02
C ALA A 11 -10.59 -8.61 33.66
N HIS A 12 -11.02 -7.86 32.62
CA HIS A 12 -10.71 -7.94 31.19
C HIS A 12 -9.71 -9.02 30.75
N ASP A 13 -10.22 -10.02 30.03
CA ASP A 13 -9.46 -10.76 29.03
C ASP A 13 -10.10 -10.48 27.66
N ASP A 14 -9.94 -9.25 27.17
CA ASP A 14 -10.17 -8.91 25.76
C ASP A 14 -9.01 -9.50 24.95
N ALA A 15 -9.01 -10.82 24.78
CA ALA A 15 -8.14 -11.46 23.82
C ALA A 15 -8.40 -10.81 22.45
N PRO A 16 -7.37 -10.24 21.78
CA PRO A 16 -7.57 -9.52 20.53
C PRO A 16 -8.21 -10.45 19.51
N ASN A 17 -9.35 -10.03 18.96
CA ASN A 17 -10.14 -10.80 18.02
C ASN A 17 -9.23 -11.36 16.92
N PRO A 18 -9.19 -12.69 16.69
CA PRO A 18 -8.21 -13.34 15.81
C PRO A 18 -8.27 -12.83 14.36
N LYS A 19 -9.41 -12.29 13.91
CA LYS A 19 -9.52 -11.63 12.60
C LYS A 19 -8.73 -10.32 12.53
N TYR A 20 -8.74 -9.53 13.60
CA TYR A 20 -7.96 -8.29 13.72
C TYR A 20 -6.47 -8.59 13.77
N THR A 21 -6.07 -9.63 14.51
CA THR A 21 -4.66 -10.06 14.59
C THR A 21 -4.12 -10.49 13.23
N ARG A 22 -4.92 -11.20 12.43
CA ARG A 22 -4.52 -11.66 11.09
C ARG A 22 -4.43 -10.52 10.07
N LEU A 23 -5.41 -9.62 10.03
CA LEU A 23 -5.39 -8.46 9.13
C LEU A 23 -4.23 -7.51 9.45
N HIS A 24 -3.98 -7.28 10.74
CA HIS A 24 -2.88 -6.43 11.18
C HIS A 24 -1.51 -7.06 10.83
N ALA A 25 -1.36 -8.38 10.93
CA ALA A 25 -0.15 -9.09 10.53
C ALA A 25 0.10 -9.00 9.02
N VAL A 26 -0.95 -9.15 8.19
CA VAL A 26 -0.85 -8.99 6.72
C VAL A 26 -0.41 -7.57 6.37
N LYS A 27 -1.03 -6.56 6.96
CA LYS A 27 -0.69 -5.15 6.72
C LYS A 27 0.75 -4.80 7.13
N ILE A 28 1.24 -5.36 8.25
CA ILE A 28 2.65 -5.23 8.66
C ILE A 28 3.58 -5.84 7.62
N ASN A 29 3.26 -7.06 7.14
CA ASN A 29 4.08 -7.74 6.13
C ASN A 29 4.14 -6.96 4.81
N LEU A 30 3.01 -6.43 4.35
CA LEU A 30 2.94 -5.61 3.13
C LEU A 30 3.76 -4.33 3.26
N ARG A 31 3.71 -3.65 4.42
CA ARG A 31 4.55 -2.46 4.69
C ARG A 31 6.04 -2.78 4.73
N GLN A 32 6.43 -3.94 5.27
CA GLN A 32 7.82 -4.39 5.25
C GLN A 32 8.32 -4.64 3.83
N MET A 33 7.50 -5.30 2.99
CA MET A 33 7.82 -5.55 1.58
C MET A 33 7.93 -4.25 0.78
N TYR A 34 7.07 -3.26 1.07
CA TYR A 34 7.08 -1.96 0.40
C TYR A 34 8.32 -1.14 0.73
N GLY A 35 8.74 -1.17 2.00
CA GLY A 35 9.87 -0.39 2.51
C GLY A 35 9.45 0.95 3.11
N LYS A 36 10.45 1.79 3.42
CA LYS A 36 10.25 3.05 4.13
C LYS A 36 9.80 4.17 3.18
N TYR A 37 8.65 4.76 3.46
CA TYR A 37 8.26 6.04 2.89
C TYR A 37 9.03 7.18 3.58
N THR A 38 9.75 7.98 2.78
CA THR A 38 10.37 9.23 3.24
C THR A 38 9.63 10.41 2.60
N PRO A 39 8.99 11.30 3.39
CA PRO A 39 8.32 12.47 2.84
C PRO A 39 9.33 13.44 2.22
N SER A 40 8.91 14.15 1.18
CA SER A 40 9.70 15.22 0.56
C SER A 40 8.78 16.20 -0.16
N THR A 41 9.26 17.43 -0.34
CA THR A 41 8.51 18.48 -1.06
C THR A 41 8.09 18.03 -2.47
N LYS A 42 8.98 17.33 -3.20
CA LYS A 42 8.66 16.82 -4.54
C LYS A 42 7.53 15.79 -4.51
N LYS A 43 7.48 14.93 -3.49
CA LYS A 43 6.38 13.95 -3.33
C LYS A 43 5.07 14.64 -3.04
N SER A 44 5.07 15.63 -2.14
CA SER A 44 3.88 16.44 -1.85
C SER A 44 3.35 17.12 -3.12
N LEU A 45 4.23 17.72 -3.93
CA LEU A 45 3.84 18.36 -5.20
C LEU A 45 3.24 17.37 -6.21
N VAL A 46 3.77 16.14 -6.29
CA VAL A 46 3.16 15.09 -7.13
C VAL A 46 1.77 14.73 -6.62
N VAL A 47 1.60 14.52 -5.31
CA VAL A 47 0.30 14.18 -4.72
C VAL A 47 -0.73 15.27 -4.98
N ASP A 48 -0.37 16.53 -4.75
CA ASP A 48 -1.25 17.67 -4.98
C ASP A 48 -1.58 17.83 -6.47
N GLY A 49 -0.60 17.62 -7.35
CA GLY A 49 -0.80 17.60 -8.78
C GLY A 49 -1.77 16.53 -9.26
N LEU A 50 -1.64 15.31 -8.74
CA LEU A 50 -2.53 14.19 -9.03
C LEU A 50 -3.96 14.45 -8.54
N LYS A 51 -4.13 15.06 -7.36
CA LYS A 51 -5.45 15.48 -6.85
C LYS A 51 -6.12 16.51 -7.76
N ASN A 52 -5.33 17.31 -8.47
CA ASN A 52 -5.80 18.28 -9.46
C ASN A 52 -5.92 17.70 -10.88
N GLY A 53 -5.75 16.38 -11.06
CA GLY A 53 -5.91 15.70 -12.34
C GLY A 53 -4.72 15.80 -13.30
N LYS A 54 -3.54 16.25 -12.83
CA LYS A 54 -2.32 16.27 -13.65
C LYS A 54 -1.82 14.85 -13.91
N LYS A 55 -1.23 14.65 -15.08
CA LYS A 55 -0.59 13.38 -15.46
C LYS A 55 0.87 13.30 -14.97
N PHE A 56 1.42 12.10 -14.91
CA PHE A 56 2.81 11.91 -14.45
C PHE A 56 3.83 12.58 -15.35
N GLU A 57 3.60 12.67 -16.66
CA GLU A 57 4.49 13.31 -17.61
C GLU A 57 4.60 14.82 -17.35
N GLU A 58 3.47 15.47 -17.04
CA GLU A 58 3.42 16.90 -16.69
C GLU A 58 4.16 17.15 -15.37
N LEU A 59 3.88 16.33 -14.35
CA LEU A 59 4.53 16.43 -13.04
C LEU A 59 6.03 16.15 -13.10
N ALA A 60 6.44 15.19 -13.92
CA ALA A 60 7.84 14.87 -14.15
C ALA A 60 8.59 16.05 -14.78
N ALA A 61 7.99 16.68 -15.79
CA ALA A 61 8.54 17.87 -16.43
C ALA A 61 8.66 19.05 -15.46
N GLU A 62 7.61 19.34 -14.68
CA GLU A 62 7.60 20.42 -13.68
C GLU A 62 8.67 20.24 -12.60
N LEU A 63 8.92 19.00 -12.18
CA LEU A 63 9.86 18.68 -11.10
C LEU A 63 11.28 18.38 -11.57
N GLY A 64 11.51 18.34 -12.89
CA GLY A 64 12.78 17.97 -13.51
C GLY A 64 13.22 16.55 -13.16
N VAL A 65 12.30 15.59 -13.19
CA VAL A 65 12.56 14.16 -12.89
C VAL A 65 12.07 13.27 -14.02
N ALA A 66 12.48 11.99 -14.00
CA ALA A 66 11.92 11.01 -14.92
C ALA A 66 10.46 10.67 -14.55
N THR A 67 9.62 10.33 -15.54
CA THR A 67 8.22 9.91 -15.33
C THR A 67 8.11 8.76 -14.34
N ALA A 68 8.96 7.74 -14.46
CA ALA A 68 9.00 6.62 -13.54
C ALA A 68 9.29 7.04 -12.08
N THR A 69 9.99 8.16 -11.86
CA THR A 69 10.21 8.73 -10.52
C THR A 69 8.96 9.46 -10.02
N ALA A 70 8.27 10.21 -10.88
CA ALA A 70 7.00 10.84 -10.54
C ALA A 70 5.91 9.79 -10.20
N GLU A 71 5.86 8.68 -10.94
CA GLU A 71 5.01 7.53 -10.62
C GLU A 71 5.26 7.02 -9.19
N VAL A 72 6.53 6.78 -8.84
CA VAL A 72 6.91 6.34 -7.49
C VAL A 72 6.43 7.34 -6.43
N TYR A 73 6.56 8.64 -6.68
CA TYR A 73 6.09 9.66 -5.74
C TYR A 73 4.58 9.61 -5.51
N GLY A 74 3.79 9.37 -6.56
CA GLY A 74 2.34 9.19 -6.43
C GLY A 74 1.97 7.91 -5.69
N ILE A 75 2.63 6.78 -6.03
CA ILE A 75 2.42 5.49 -5.39
C ILE A 75 2.82 5.52 -3.90
N ASP A 76 3.91 6.21 -3.58
CA ASP A 76 4.37 6.48 -2.21
C ASP A 76 3.31 7.26 -1.41
N GLY A 77 2.71 8.28 -2.02
CA GLY A 77 1.59 9.03 -1.42
C GLY A 77 0.41 8.11 -1.11
N LEU A 78 0.01 7.27 -2.07
CA LEU A 78 -1.07 6.29 -1.87
C LEU A 78 -0.73 5.32 -0.73
N ALA A 79 0.47 4.73 -0.72
CA ALA A 79 0.90 3.80 0.33
C ALA A 79 0.97 4.48 1.73
N ALA A 80 1.21 5.79 1.77
CA ALA A 80 1.17 6.60 2.98
C ALA A 80 -0.26 6.97 3.43
N GLY A 81 -1.30 6.61 2.67
CA GLY A 81 -2.70 6.90 2.99
C GLY A 81 -3.14 8.30 2.57
N GLN A 82 -2.45 8.93 1.61
CA GLN A 82 -2.92 10.17 1.02
C GLN A 82 -4.16 9.90 0.16
N GLU A 83 -5.11 10.82 0.20
CA GLU A 83 -6.35 10.77 -0.60
C GLU A 83 -6.04 11.02 -2.08
N ILE A 84 -5.66 9.97 -2.79
CA ILE A 84 -5.41 9.97 -4.23
C ILE A 84 -6.36 8.96 -4.86
N ASP A 85 -6.98 9.31 -5.99
CA ASP A 85 -7.83 8.36 -6.71
C ASP A 85 -6.98 7.21 -7.28
N HIS A 86 -7.07 6.04 -6.66
CA HIS A 86 -6.33 4.85 -7.07
C HIS A 86 -6.81 4.29 -8.41
N LYS A 87 -8.07 4.54 -8.81
CA LYS A 87 -8.59 4.15 -10.12
C LYS A 87 -8.07 5.06 -11.23
N MET A 88 -7.80 6.32 -10.92
CA MET A 88 -7.07 7.21 -11.84
C MET A 88 -5.62 6.74 -11.99
N LEU A 89 -4.94 6.43 -10.88
CA LEU A 89 -3.58 5.92 -10.89
C LEU A 89 -3.42 4.63 -11.68
N SER A 90 -4.36 3.68 -11.57
CA SER A 90 -4.31 2.44 -12.34
C SER A 90 -4.40 2.69 -13.85
N LYS A 91 -5.18 3.69 -14.28
CA LYS A 91 -5.23 4.10 -15.69
C LYS A 91 -3.91 4.70 -16.16
N TYR A 92 -3.28 5.54 -15.36
CA TYR A 92 -1.97 6.13 -15.70
C TYR A 92 -0.86 5.07 -15.77
N LEU A 93 -0.90 4.07 -14.89
CA LEU A 93 0.05 2.95 -14.86
C LEU A 93 -0.33 1.81 -15.80
N GLN A 94 -1.42 1.95 -16.56
CA GLN A 94 -1.93 0.97 -17.52
C GLN A 94 -2.17 -0.42 -16.88
N ILE A 95 -2.79 -0.44 -15.70
CA ILE A 95 -3.11 -1.67 -14.96
C ILE A 95 -4.59 -1.98 -15.14
N SER A 96 -4.88 -3.07 -15.84
CA SER A 96 -6.25 -3.61 -15.94
C SER A 96 -6.68 -4.32 -14.65
N VAL A 97 -7.97 -4.61 -14.51
CA VAL A 97 -8.49 -5.38 -13.35
C VAL A 97 -7.87 -6.78 -13.30
N GLU A 98 -7.70 -7.42 -14.46
CA GLU A 98 -7.06 -8.74 -14.57
C GLU A 98 -5.60 -8.69 -14.13
N SER A 99 -4.86 -7.68 -14.61
CA SER A 99 -3.47 -7.45 -14.22
C SER A 99 -3.35 -7.20 -12.71
N PHE A 100 -4.29 -6.44 -12.16
CA PHE A 100 -4.35 -6.19 -10.72
C PHE A 100 -4.55 -7.46 -9.91
N GLN A 101 -5.52 -8.31 -10.28
CA GLN A 101 -5.76 -9.57 -9.56
C GLN A 101 -4.57 -10.54 -9.69
N LEU A 102 -3.91 -10.56 -10.85
CA LEU A 102 -2.71 -11.38 -11.06
C LEU A 102 -1.56 -10.94 -10.14
N ILE A 103 -1.20 -9.65 -10.16
CA ILE A 103 -0.16 -9.10 -9.30
C ILE A 103 -0.52 -9.27 -7.81
N LYS A 104 -1.79 -9.04 -7.44
CA LYS A 104 -2.30 -9.19 -6.08
C LYS A 104 -2.12 -10.62 -5.58
N THR A 105 -2.47 -11.61 -6.40
CA THR A 105 -2.31 -13.03 -6.06
C THR A 105 -0.84 -13.34 -5.79
N GLU A 106 0.05 -12.86 -6.65
CA GLU A 106 1.49 -13.10 -6.50
C GLU A 106 2.09 -12.41 -5.27
N ILE A 107 1.67 -11.18 -4.96
CA ILE A 107 2.10 -10.48 -3.73
C ILE A 107 1.67 -11.26 -2.48
N LEU A 108 0.45 -11.81 -2.48
CA LEU A 108 -0.10 -12.50 -1.31
C LEU A 108 0.44 -13.92 -1.13
N SER A 109 0.90 -14.57 -2.20
CA SER A 109 1.58 -15.87 -2.16
C SER A 109 3.09 -15.76 -1.90
N ASN A 110 3.67 -14.56 -2.01
CA ASN A 110 5.12 -14.36 -1.88
C ASN A 110 5.62 -14.47 -0.43
N GLU A 111 6.23 -15.61 -0.09
CA GLU A 111 6.73 -15.89 1.26
C GLU A 111 8.00 -15.13 1.63
N ASP A 112 8.89 -14.88 0.65
CA ASP A 112 10.21 -14.27 0.89
C ASP A 112 10.18 -12.74 0.97
N ARG A 113 9.01 -12.14 0.67
CA ARG A 113 8.71 -10.71 0.77
C ARG A 113 9.60 -9.83 -0.11
N LYS A 114 10.07 -10.36 -1.25
CA LYS A 114 10.94 -9.64 -2.17
C LYS A 114 10.18 -9.28 -3.45
N LEU A 115 10.15 -7.99 -3.77
CA LEU A 115 9.61 -7.50 -5.05
C LEU A 115 10.29 -8.13 -6.28
N ARG A 116 11.56 -8.53 -6.16
CA ARG A 116 12.28 -9.24 -7.21
C ARG A 116 11.61 -10.59 -7.50
N THR A 117 11.36 -11.39 -6.47
CA THR A 117 10.73 -12.71 -6.60
C THR A 117 9.34 -12.60 -7.22
N ILE A 118 8.54 -11.62 -6.79
CA ILE A 118 7.22 -11.34 -7.41
C ILE A 118 7.38 -11.02 -8.89
N ARG A 119 8.32 -10.14 -9.27
CA ARG A 119 8.54 -9.77 -10.67
C ARG A 119 9.02 -10.96 -11.50
N ASP A 120 9.91 -11.78 -10.95
CA ASP A 120 10.47 -12.95 -11.64
C ASP A 120 9.38 -14.02 -11.86
N ASN A 121 8.49 -14.24 -10.88
CA ASN A 121 7.34 -15.15 -10.99
C ASN A 121 6.28 -14.65 -11.99
N LEU A 122 6.17 -13.33 -12.17
CA LEU A 122 5.35 -12.70 -13.21
C LEU A 122 6.08 -12.59 -14.56
N GLU A 123 7.21 -13.31 -14.73
CA GLU A 123 8.02 -13.35 -15.95
C GLU A 123 8.45 -11.97 -16.46
N GLY A 124 8.54 -10.98 -15.58
CA GLY A 124 8.88 -9.61 -15.95
C GLY A 124 7.83 -8.87 -16.78
N GLN A 125 6.60 -9.41 -16.91
CA GLN A 125 5.50 -8.79 -17.66
C GLN A 125 5.07 -7.44 -17.08
N PHE A 126 5.31 -7.22 -15.78
CA PHE A 126 4.96 -5.99 -15.08
C PHE A 126 6.20 -5.23 -14.61
N SER A 127 6.10 -3.90 -14.63
CA SER A 127 7.12 -3.02 -14.08
C SER A 127 7.11 -3.05 -12.55
N TYR A 128 8.23 -2.68 -11.92
CA TYR A 128 8.27 -2.52 -10.47
C TYR A 128 7.27 -1.47 -9.97
N ASN A 129 6.97 -0.43 -10.75
CA ASN A 129 6.00 0.59 -10.37
C ASN A 129 4.58 0.04 -10.38
N GLN A 130 4.24 -0.82 -11.35
CA GLN A 130 2.94 -1.51 -11.35
C GLN A 130 2.79 -2.44 -10.14
N ILE A 131 3.83 -3.22 -9.81
CA ILE A 131 3.83 -4.08 -8.62
C ILE A 131 3.70 -3.24 -7.33
N ARG A 132 4.46 -2.14 -7.23
CA ARG A 132 4.39 -1.22 -6.08
C ARG A 132 3.03 -0.56 -5.94
N PHE A 133 2.35 -0.24 -7.04
CA PHE A 133 1.00 0.30 -7.01
C PHE A 133 0.02 -0.71 -6.41
N VAL A 134 0.02 -1.97 -6.87
CA VAL A 134 -0.86 -3.00 -6.30
C VAL A 134 -0.53 -3.22 -4.82
N LEU A 135 0.76 -3.25 -4.46
CA LEU A 135 1.17 -3.33 -3.06
C LEU A 135 0.66 -2.14 -2.22
N ALA A 136 0.70 -0.91 -2.76
CA ALA A 136 0.15 0.27 -2.11
C ALA A 136 -1.38 0.16 -1.91
N CYS A 137 -2.11 -0.33 -2.91
CA CYS A 137 -3.54 -0.62 -2.80
C CYS A 137 -3.82 -1.64 -1.69
N LEU A 138 -3.06 -2.73 -1.60
CA LEU A 138 -3.23 -3.75 -0.55
C LEU A 138 -2.94 -3.20 0.85
N ILE A 139 -1.94 -2.30 1.00
CA ILE A 139 -1.67 -1.62 2.28
C ILE A 139 -2.86 -0.75 2.70
N GLN A 140 -3.55 -0.13 1.75
CA GLN A 140 -4.70 0.74 1.97
C GLN A 140 -6.05 0.02 1.86
N GLU A 141 -6.04 -1.30 1.67
CA GLU A 141 -7.25 -2.14 1.56
C GLU A 141 -8.15 -1.71 0.39
N LEU A 142 -7.53 -1.31 -0.73
CA LEU A 142 -8.19 -0.86 -1.96
C LEU A 142 -8.20 -1.98 -3.01
N ASP A 143 -9.29 -2.05 -3.80
CA ASP A 143 -9.43 -2.93 -4.97
C ASP A 143 -9.76 -2.10 -6.22
N LEU A 144 -9.55 -2.68 -7.40
CA LEU A 144 -9.88 -2.06 -8.70
C LEU A 144 -11.20 -2.54 -9.28
#